data_AF-A0A3P1B6B0-F1
#
_entry.id   AF-A0A3P1B6B0-F1
#
_cell.length_a   1.000
_cell.length_b   1.000
_cell.length_c   1.000
_cell.angle_alpha   90.00
_cell.angle_beta   90.00
_cell.angle_gamma   90.00
#
_symmetry.space_group_name_H-M   'P 1'
#
loop_
_entity.id
_entity.type
_entity.pdbx_description
1 polymer ?
#
loop_
_entity_poly.entity_id
_entity_poly.type
_entity_poly.pdbx_seq_one_letter_code
_entity_poly.pdbx_strand_id
1 'polypeptide(L)' 'MKLTILHQLIQEVIDAIANKQPLLAKKKIDSVQELINDLKDHTTIDEELVELSKYQALVNMLNNKLK' A
#
# COMPACT_ATOMS: atom_id res chain seq x y z
N MET A 1 0.54 10.43 -11.53
CA MET A 1 1.51 9.37 -11.90
C MET A 1 1.98 8.54 -10.70
N LYS A 2 2.25 9.13 -9.52
CA LYS A 2 2.60 8.36 -8.29
C LYS A 2 1.41 7.57 -7.70
N LEU A 3 0.22 8.18 -7.66
CA LEU A 3 -1.00 7.54 -7.13
C LEU A 3 -1.46 6.31 -7.93
N THR A 4 -1.20 6.28 -9.23
CA THR A 4 -1.53 5.13 -10.10
C THR A 4 -0.68 3.91 -9.76
N ILE A 5 0.57 4.12 -9.32
CA ILE A 5 1.44 3.03 -8.87
C ILE A 5 0.93 2.44 -7.54
N LEU A 6 0.57 3.30 -6.57
CA LEU A 6 -0.02 2.85 -5.31
C LEU A 6 -1.33 2.08 -5.51
N HIS A 7 -2.21 2.56 -6.40
CA HIS A 7 -3.42 1.85 -6.77
C HIS A 7 -3.12 0.46 -7.32
N GLN A 8 -2.20 0.38 -8.29
CA GLN A 8 -1.83 -0.89 -8.91
C GLN A 8 -1.28 -1.88 -7.89
N LEU A 9 -0.33 -1.45 -7.04
CA LEU A 9 0.26 -2.32 -6.03
C LEU A 9 -0.77 -2.80 -4.99
N ILE A 10 -1.74 -1.95 -4.60
CA ILE A 10 -2.82 -2.37 -3.72
C ILE A 10 -3.74 -3.40 -4.40
N GLN A 11 -4.08 -3.22 -5.67
CA GLN A 11 -4.85 -4.24 -6.40
C GLN A 11 -4.11 -5.57 -6.42
N GLU A 12 -2.80 -5.56 -6.64
CA GLU A 12 -2.00 -6.79 -6.60
C GLU A 12 -1.96 -7.44 -5.20
N VAL A 13 -2.05 -6.67 -4.12
CA VAL A 13 -2.23 -7.21 -2.76
C VAL A 13 -3.60 -7.87 -2.64
N ILE A 14 -4.66 -7.21 -3.08
CA ILE A 14 -6.04 -7.73 -3.04
C ILE A 14 -6.13 -9.02 -3.85
N ASP A 15 -5.55 -9.07 -5.04
CA ASP A 15 -5.50 -10.26 -5.89
C ASP A 15 -4.76 -11.41 -5.22
N ALA A 16 -3.60 -11.15 -4.59
CA ALA A 16 -2.86 -12.18 -3.87
C ALA A 16 -3.66 -12.73 -2.68
N ILE A 17 -4.40 -11.88 -1.96
CA ILE A 17 -5.31 -12.31 -0.88
C ILE A 17 -6.44 -13.16 -1.44
N ALA A 18 -7.12 -12.69 -2.50
CA ALA A 18 -8.23 -13.38 -3.13
C ALA A 18 -7.83 -14.78 -3.66
N ASN A 19 -6.61 -14.89 -4.19
CA ASN A 19 -6.03 -16.14 -4.68
C ASN A 19 -5.40 -17.01 -3.58
N LYS A 20 -5.57 -16.67 -2.29
CA LYS A 20 -5.03 -17.41 -1.14
C LYS A 20 -3.51 -17.57 -1.18
N GLN A 21 -2.79 -16.52 -1.60
CA GLN A 21 -1.33 -16.49 -1.68
C GLN A 21 -0.74 -15.58 -0.57
N PRO A 22 -0.74 -16.00 0.71
CA PRO A 22 -0.43 -15.12 1.84
C PRO A 22 1.01 -14.59 1.83
N LEU A 23 1.99 -15.40 1.39
CA LEU A 23 3.39 -14.97 1.29
C LEU A 23 3.58 -13.89 0.20
N LEU A 24 2.89 -14.04 -0.94
CA LEU A 24 2.93 -13.02 -2.00
C LEU A 24 2.23 -11.74 -1.54
N ALA A 25 1.06 -11.86 -0.92
CA ALA A 25 0.33 -10.73 -0.37
C ALA A 25 1.18 -9.97 0.64
N LYS A 26 1.88 -10.69 1.54
CA LYS A 26 2.76 -10.09 2.53
C LYS A 26 3.94 -9.33 1.89
N LYS A 27 4.63 -9.94 0.93
CA LYS A 27 5.72 -9.28 0.19
C LYS A 27 5.25 -7.99 -0.50
N LYS A 28 4.07 -8.03 -1.13
CA LYS A 28 3.50 -6.85 -1.81
C LYS A 28 3.07 -5.76 -0.83
N ILE A 29 2.51 -6.13 0.32
CA ILE A 29 2.21 -5.20 1.41
C ILE A 29 3.47 -4.47 1.85
N ASP A 30 4.57 -5.20 2.06
CA ASP A 30 5.83 -4.61 2.50
C ASP A 30 6.36 -3.60 1.45
N SER A 31 6.27 -3.93 0.15
CA SER A 31 6.61 -2.99 -0.94
C SER A 31 5.72 -1.75 -1.00
N VAL A 32 4.41 -1.87 -0.75
CA VAL A 32 3.50 -0.72 -0.66
C VAL A 32 3.87 0.16 0.54
N GLN A 33 4.22 -0.46 1.67
CA GLN A 33 4.62 0.23 2.89
C GLN A 33 5.88 1.08 2.67
N GLU A 34 6.89 0.49 2.04
CA GLU A 34 8.15 1.14 1.69
C GLU A 34 7.91 2.33 0.76
N LEU A 35 7.16 2.14 -0.33
CA LEU A 35 6.83 3.22 -1.25
C LEU A 35 6.07 4.38 -0.57
N ILE A 36 5.13 4.08 0.33
CA ILE A 36 4.41 5.13 1.07
C ILE A 36 5.36 5.94 1.94
N ASN A 37 6.30 5.28 2.63
CA ASN A 37 7.28 5.96 3.47
C ASN A 37 8.19 6.85 2.64
N ASP A 38 8.76 6.33 1.55
CA ASP A 38 9.60 7.11 0.63
C ASP A 38 8.86 8.34 0.08
N LEU A 39 7.59 8.18 -0.28
CA LEU A 39 6.78 9.29 -0.77
C LEU A 39 6.48 10.33 0.31
N LYS A 40 6.27 9.90 1.56
CA LYS A 40 6.06 10.79 2.71
C LYS A 40 7.32 11.59 3.04
N ASP A 41 8.48 10.95 2.98
CA ASP A 41 9.77 11.58 3.29
C ASP A 41 10.15 12.69 2.28
N HIS A 42 9.58 12.66 1.08
CA HIS A 42 9.88 13.61 0.00
C HIS A 42 8.79 14.62 -0.30
N THR A 43 7.59 14.49 0.28
CA THR A 43 6.51 15.44 0.02
C THR A 43 6.43 16.52 1.11
N THR A 44 6.23 17.76 0.68
CA THR A 44 5.96 18.92 1.54
C THR A 44 4.54 19.45 1.33
N ILE A 45 3.71 18.70 0.61
CA ILE A 45 2.35 19.09 0.24
C ILE A 45 1.37 18.37 1.14
N ASP A 46 0.61 19.12 1.94
CA ASP A 46 -0.32 18.56 2.93
C ASP A 46 -1.39 17.66 2.28
N GLU A 47 -1.92 18.03 1.10
CA GLU A 47 -2.91 17.18 0.42
C GLU A 47 -2.33 15.83 0.02
N GLU A 48 -1.05 15.78 -0.40
CA GLU A 48 -0.37 14.53 -0.72
C GLU A 48 -0.14 13.68 0.54
N LEU A 49 0.22 14.31 1.66
CA LEU A 49 0.36 13.61 2.96
C LEU A 49 -0.95 12.98 3.44
N VAL A 50 -2.06 13.71 3.29
CA VAL A 50 -3.40 13.21 3.62
C VAL A 50 -3.73 12.00 2.74
N GLU A 51 -3.48 12.11 1.45
CA GLU A 51 -3.77 11.04 0.49
C GLU A 51 -2.91 9.79 0.75
N LEU A 52 -1.60 9.93 0.97
CA LEU A 52 -0.70 8.85 1.36
C LEU A 52 -1.13 8.17 2.66
N SER A 53 -1.70 8.93 3.60
CA SER A 53 -2.21 8.39 4.85
C SER A 53 -3.47 7.53 4.68
N LYS A 54 -4.28 7.79 3.65
CA LYS A 54 -5.40 6.88 3.28
C LYS A 54 -4.89 5.55 2.74
N TYR A 55 -3.90 5.56 1.86
CA TYR A 55 -3.27 4.31 1.37
C TYR A 55 -2.60 3.53 2.50
N GLN A 56 -1.96 4.24 3.44
CA GLN A 56 -1.37 3.64 4.63
C GLN A 56 -2.41 2.91 5.48
N ALA A 57 -3.59 3.53 5.70
CA ALA A 57 -4.67 2.90 6.43
C ALA A 57 -5.22 1.66 5.69
N LEU A 58 -5.35 1.75 4.36
CA LEU A 58 -5.83 0.64 3.54
C LEU A 58 -4.88 -0.56 3.58
N VAL A 59 -3.57 -0.35 3.37
CA VAL A 59 -2.60 -1.45 3.41
C VAL A 59 -2.48 -2.06 4.81
N ASN A 60 -2.60 -1.26 5.87
CA ASN A 60 -2.65 -1.76 7.26
C ASN A 60 -3.86 -2.67 7.48
N MET A 61 -5.03 -2.30 6.95
CA MET A 61 -6.23 -3.14 7.01
C MET A 61 -6.02 -4.47 6.27
N LEU A 62 -5.41 -4.45 5.08
CA LEU A 62 -5.11 -5.66 4.31
C LEU A 62 -4.12 -6.57 5.05
N ASN A 63 -3.06 -6.00 5.64
CA ASN A 63 -2.10 -6.75 6.46
C ASN A 63 -2.76 -7.40 7.68
N ASN A 64 -3.71 -6.74 8.33
CA ASN A 64 -4.46 -7.33 9.44
C ASN A 64 -5.38 -8.48 9.01
N LYS A 65 -5.84 -8.52 7.75
CA LYS A 65 -6.62 -9.66 7.22
C LYS A 65 -5.77 -10.91 6.95
N LEU A 66 -4.44 -10.77 6.92
CA LEU A 66 -3.51 -11.89 6.76
C LEU A 66 -3.09 -12.53 8.09
N LYS A 67 -3.43 -11.91 9.22
CA LYS A 67 -3.21 -12.45 10.56
C LYS A 67 -4.36 -13.35 10.95
#